data_AF-A0A354DFP1-F1
#
_entry.id   AF-A0A354DFP1-F1
#
_cell.length_a   1.000
_cell.length_b   1.000
_cell.length_c   1.000
_cell.angle_alpha   90.00
_cell.angle_beta   90.00
_cell.angle_gamma   90.00
#
_symmetry.space_group_name_H-M   'P 1'
#
loop_
_entity.id
_entity.type
_entity.pdbx_description
1 polymer ?
#
loop_
_entity_poly.entity_id
_entity_poly.type
_entity_poly.pdbx_seq_one_letter_code
_entity_poly.pdbx_strand_id
1 'polypeptide(L)'
;GDSAEMRWEKKFLTDKWGRIQYHKVAVPAVTDHNGNVIIPEYKDTQPILNPEWNPEQEYIPRLKRPEWVAVGMLGKLLVRDDGTCQVDGYCKPNVEGIATASATGYRVLKRTDSDQILILFK
;
A
#
# COMPACT_ATOMS: atom_id res chain seq x y z
N GLY A 1 -0.49 2.19 -2.89
CA GLY A 1 0.73 1.51 -2.38
C GLY A 1 0.38 0.69 -1.17
N ASP A 2 1.28 -0.18 -0.71
CA ASP A 2 1.22 -0.87 0.59
C ASP A 2 -0.06 -1.66 0.93
N SER A 3 -0.80 -2.16 -0.05
CA SER A 3 -1.97 -3.02 0.21
C SER A 3 -1.60 -4.42 0.71
N ALA A 4 -0.37 -4.88 0.41
CA ALA A 4 0.10 -6.23 0.68
C ALA A 4 -0.85 -7.33 0.14
N GLU A 5 -1.54 -7.04 -0.96
CA GLU A 5 -2.60 -7.91 -1.48
C GLU A 5 -2.08 -9.24 -2.04
N MET A 6 -1.01 -9.19 -2.84
CA MET A 6 -0.38 -10.39 -3.43
C MET A 6 0.67 -11.04 -2.53
N ARG A 7 0.94 -10.47 -1.35
CA ARG A 7 2.02 -10.89 -0.46
C ARG A 7 1.62 -10.66 0.99
N TRP A 8 1.53 -11.72 1.78
CA TRP A 8 1.31 -11.61 3.21
C TRP A 8 2.34 -10.65 3.81
N GLU A 9 1.83 -9.56 4.38
CA GLU A 9 2.63 -8.54 5.04
C GLU A 9 3.57 -9.18 6.09
N LYS A 10 4.86 -8.86 6.02
CA LYS A 10 5.93 -9.41 6.89
C LYS A 10 6.20 -10.92 6.78
N LYS A 11 5.78 -11.59 5.69
CA LYS A 11 6.17 -12.98 5.40
C LYS A 11 7.68 -13.16 5.24
N PHE A 12 8.36 -12.20 4.63
CA PHE A 12 9.80 -12.26 4.38
C PHE A 12 10.57 -11.34 5.32
N LEU A 13 11.79 -11.75 5.66
CA LEU A 13 12.73 -10.96 6.44
C LEU A 13 13.14 -9.72 5.64
N THR A 14 13.07 -8.56 6.28
CA THR A 14 13.47 -7.29 5.68
C THR A 14 14.63 -6.66 6.44
N ASP A 15 15.41 -5.82 5.77
CA ASP A 15 16.43 -4.99 6.41
C ASP A 15 15.82 -3.72 7.03
N LYS A 16 16.67 -2.88 7.64
CA LYS A 16 16.27 -1.60 8.24
C LYS A 16 15.64 -0.59 7.26
N TRP A 17 15.72 -0.84 5.95
CA TRP A 17 15.16 0.00 4.89
C TRP A 17 13.91 -0.64 4.25
N GLY A 18 13.43 -1.77 4.78
CA GLY A 18 12.27 -2.49 4.26
C GLY A 18 12.54 -3.35 3.03
N ARG A 19 13.81 -3.59 2.67
CA ARG A 19 14.18 -4.44 1.52
C ARG A 19 14.19 -5.90 1.93
N ILE A 20 13.61 -6.77 1.11
CA ILE A 20 13.60 -8.22 1.35
C ILE A 20 15.03 -8.77 1.25
N GLN A 21 15.41 -9.60 2.22
CA GLN A 21 16.69 -10.31 2.22
C GLN A 21 16.58 -11.64 1.48
N TYR A 22 17.65 -12.02 0.77
CA TYR A 22 17.70 -13.23 -0.06
C TYR A 22 18.88 -14.12 0.30
N HIS A 23 18.72 -15.42 0.12
CA HIS A 23 19.79 -16.41 0.23
C HIS A 23 19.89 -17.29 -1.02
N LYS A 24 21.06 -17.89 -1.24
CA LYS A 24 21.26 -18.87 -2.30
C LYS A 24 21.01 -20.28 -1.75
N VAL A 25 20.13 -21.02 -2.41
CA VAL A 25 19.83 -22.42 -2.07
C VAL A 25 20.14 -23.32 -3.26
N ALA A 26 20.67 -24.51 -2.99
CA ALA A 26 20.82 -25.54 -4.00
C ALA A 26 19.48 -26.29 -4.11
N VAL A 27 18.84 -26.21 -5.27
CA VAL A 27 17.60 -26.93 -5.57
C VAL A 27 17.99 -28.27 -6.20
N PRO A 28 17.66 -29.41 -5.57
CA PRO A 28 18.08 -30.72 -6.05
C PRO A 28 17.47 -31.03 -7.41
N ALA A 29 18.14 -31.89 -8.17
CA ALA A 29 17.64 -32.36 -9.46
C ALA A 29 16.30 -33.09 -9.31
N VAL A 30 15.37 -32.84 -10.25
CA VAL A 30 14.09 -33.56 -10.33
C VAL A 30 14.23 -34.71 -11.31
N THR A 31 14.02 -35.94 -10.83
CA THR A 31 14.09 -37.16 -11.64
C THR A 31 12.71 -37.77 -11.88
N ASP A 32 12.54 -38.44 -13.02
CA ASP A 32 11.37 -39.28 -13.27
C ASP A 32 11.41 -40.58 -12.45
N HIS A 33 10.35 -41.40 -12.52
CA HIS A 33 10.30 -42.72 -11.88
C HIS A 33 11.37 -43.71 -12.39
N ASN A 34 11.98 -43.44 -13.55
CA ASN A 34 13.00 -44.27 -14.18
C ASN A 34 14.43 -43.78 -13.89
N GLY A 35 14.58 -42.72 -13.08
CA GLY A 35 15.88 -42.13 -12.72
C GLY A 35 16.47 -41.18 -13.77
N ASN A 36 15.75 -40.83 -14.84
CA ASN A 36 16.20 -39.81 -15.78
C ASN A 36 16.01 -38.42 -15.17
N VAL A 37 17.05 -37.59 -15.28
CA VAL A 37 17.01 -36.20 -14.80
C VAL A 37 16.14 -35.37 -15.76
N ILE A 38 15.01 -34.89 -15.26
CA ILE A 38 14.11 -33.98 -15.97
C ILE A 38 14.62 -32.54 -15.82
N ILE A 39 15.02 -32.17 -14.59
CA ILE A 39 15.54 -30.84 -14.26
C ILE A 39 16.86 -31.03 -13.51
N PRO A 40 17.99 -30.50 -14.00
CA PRO A 40 19.27 -30.62 -13.30
C PRO A 40 19.27 -29.80 -12.01
N GLU A 41 20.17 -30.15 -11.09
CA GLU A 41 20.43 -29.33 -9.90
C GLU A 41 20.84 -27.92 -10.32
N TYR A 42 20.31 -26.90 -9.65
CA TYR A 42 20.68 -25.52 -9.89
C TYR A 42 20.68 -24.71 -8.59
N LYS A 43 21.34 -23.55 -8.63
CA LYS A 43 21.34 -22.60 -7.52
C LYS A 43 20.27 -21.57 -7.76
N ASP A 44 19.37 -21.44 -6.80
CA ASP A 44 18.29 -20.47 -6.83
C ASP A 44 18.50 -19.39 -5.76
N THR A 45 17.98 -18.19 -6.01
CA THR A 45 18.02 -17.08 -5.07
C THR A 45 16.62 -16.84 -4.51
N GLN A 46 16.40 -17.27 -3.27
CA GLN A 46 15.08 -17.25 -2.64
C GLN A 46 15.01 -16.19 -1.52
N PRO A 47 13.83 -15.61 -1.26
CA PRO A 47 13.64 -14.68 -0.15
C PRO A 47 13.67 -15.42 1.19
N ILE A 48 14.33 -14.84 2.20
CA ILE A 48 14.42 -15.41 3.53
C ILE A 48 13.07 -15.23 4.25
N LEU A 49 12.51 -16.30 4.81
CA LEU A 49 11.29 -16.23 5.62
C LEU A 49 11.55 -15.49 6.94
N ASN A 50 10.58 -14.68 7.35
CA ASN A 50 10.63 -14.06 8.67
C ASN A 50 10.41 -15.15 9.75
N PRO A 51 11.29 -15.29 10.76
CA PRO A 51 11.10 -16.27 11.83
C PRO A 51 9.79 -16.11 12.63
N GLU A 52 9.22 -14.91 12.66
CA GLU A 52 7.93 -14.64 13.32
C GLU A 52 6.71 -14.98 12.44
N TRP A 53 6.92 -15.34 11.16
CA TRP A 53 5.82 -15.70 10.28
C TRP A 53 5.30 -17.10 10.59
N ASN A 54 4.01 -17.21 10.88
CA ASN A 54 3.33 -18.48 11.09
C ASN A 54 2.54 -18.89 9.82
N PRO A 55 2.89 -20.00 9.13
CA PRO A 55 2.16 -20.48 7.96
C PRO A 55 0.73 -20.96 8.25
N GLU A 56 0.40 -21.32 9.49
CA GLU A 56 -0.92 -21.83 9.87
C GLU A 56 -1.95 -20.73 10.08
N GLN A 57 -1.49 -19.48 10.23
CA GLN A 57 -2.38 -18.35 10.39
C GLN A 57 -3.02 -17.99 9.03
N GLU A 58 -4.27 -17.53 9.04
CA GLU A 58 -4.88 -17.00 7.82
C GLU A 58 -4.52 -15.52 7.63
N TYR A 59 -4.15 -15.14 6.41
CA TYR A 59 -3.91 -13.74 6.08
C TYR A 59 -5.14 -13.07 5.51
N ILE A 60 -5.58 -11.99 6.16
CA ILE A 60 -6.63 -11.10 5.64
C ILE A 60 -5.97 -9.85 5.03
N PRO A 61 -5.98 -9.67 3.71
CA PRO A 61 -5.42 -8.49 3.05
C PRO A 61 -6.02 -7.19 3.56
N ARG A 62 -5.22 -6.10 3.58
CA ARG A 62 -5.67 -4.78 4.09
C ARG A 62 -6.95 -4.29 3.42
N LEU A 63 -7.15 -4.59 2.14
CA LEU A 63 -8.36 -4.22 1.39
C LEU A 63 -9.65 -4.80 2.00
N LYS A 64 -9.56 -5.97 2.66
CA LYS A 64 -10.70 -6.63 3.30
C LYS A 64 -10.85 -6.29 4.79
N ARG A 65 -10.02 -5.38 5.30
CA ARG A 65 -9.94 -5.03 6.71
C ARG A 65 -10.48 -3.61 6.95
N PRO A 66 -11.52 -3.43 7.78
CA PRO A 66 -12.22 -2.15 7.91
C PRO A 66 -11.37 -1.04 8.55
N GLU A 67 -10.32 -1.39 9.28
CA GLU A 67 -9.40 -0.40 9.85
C GLU A 67 -8.47 0.26 8.82
N TRP A 68 -8.46 -0.26 7.57
CA TRP A 68 -7.65 0.29 6.49
C TRP A 68 -8.49 1.04 5.47
N VAL A 69 -8.03 2.23 5.08
CA VAL A 69 -8.60 3.03 4.00
C VAL A 69 -7.47 3.60 3.14
N ALA A 70 -7.75 3.80 1.86
CA ALA A 70 -6.80 4.47 0.97
C ALA A 70 -6.73 5.97 1.33
N VAL A 71 -5.51 6.48 1.51
CA VAL A 71 -5.25 7.91 1.76
C VAL A 71 -4.56 8.51 0.55
N GLY A 72 -5.14 9.57 -0.01
CA GLY A 72 -4.54 10.33 -1.11
C GLY A 72 -3.36 11.14 -0.61
N MET A 73 -2.15 10.83 -1.07
CA MET A 73 -0.91 11.49 -0.65
C MET A 73 -0.47 12.63 -1.57
N LEU A 74 -1.05 12.71 -2.76
CA LEU A 74 -0.71 13.68 -3.80
C LEU A 74 -1.84 13.71 -4.84
N GLY A 75 -2.01 14.85 -5.51
CA GLY A 75 -2.81 14.99 -6.72
C GLY A 75 -4.07 15.81 -6.53
N LYS A 76 -5.05 15.60 -7.41
CA LYS A 76 -6.35 16.26 -7.33
C LYS A 76 -7.31 15.36 -6.56
N LEU A 77 -7.76 15.80 -5.39
CA LEU A 77 -8.55 14.99 -4.47
C LEU A 77 -9.90 15.66 -4.20
N LEU A 78 -10.96 14.86 -4.23
CA LEU A 78 -12.26 15.29 -3.73
C LEU A 78 -12.24 15.19 -2.20
N VAL A 79 -12.65 16.26 -1.53
CA VAL A 79 -12.74 16.34 -0.08
C VAL A 79 -14.10 16.89 0.32
N ARG A 80 -14.55 16.50 1.52
CA ARG A 80 -15.74 17.08 2.13
C ARG A 80 -15.42 18.47 2.66
N ASP A 81 -16.31 19.41 2.44
CA ASP A 81 -16.19 20.78 2.93
C ASP A 81 -17.46 21.23 3.67
N ASP A 82 -17.34 22.27 4.47
CA ASP A 82 -18.44 22.83 5.27
C ASP A 82 -19.30 23.86 4.53
N GLY A 83 -19.12 23.98 3.21
CA GLY A 83 -19.80 24.95 2.35
C GLY A 83 -19.12 26.32 2.29
N THR A 84 -18.12 26.60 3.12
CA THR A 84 -17.44 27.90 3.14
C THR A 84 -16.40 28.06 2.03
N CYS A 85 -15.89 26.95 1.49
CA CYS A 85 -14.79 26.97 0.53
C CYS A 85 -15.21 27.59 -0.81
N GLN A 86 -14.34 28.39 -1.41
CA GLN A 86 -14.59 29.04 -2.70
C GLN A 86 -13.57 28.60 -3.74
N VAL A 87 -14.02 28.43 -4.98
CA VAL A 87 -13.14 28.17 -6.13
C VAL A 87 -12.10 29.29 -6.21
N ASP A 88 -10.85 28.93 -6.53
CA ASP A 88 -9.70 29.85 -6.51
C ASP A 88 -9.29 30.40 -5.13
N GLY A 89 -10.01 30.02 -4.07
CA GLY A 89 -9.60 30.19 -2.69
C GLY A 89 -8.69 29.06 -2.18
N TYR A 90 -8.49 29.05 -0.87
CA TYR A 90 -7.78 28.00 -0.17
C TYR A 90 -8.64 27.41 0.95
N CYS A 91 -8.30 26.19 1.36
CA CYS A 91 -8.93 25.53 2.50
C CYS A 91 -7.91 24.81 3.38
N LYS A 92 -8.28 24.59 4.64
CA LYS A 92 -7.59 23.70 5.58
C LYS A 92 -8.62 22.82 6.30
N PRO A 93 -8.22 21.63 6.75
CA PRO A 93 -9.10 20.85 7.62
C PRO A 93 -9.32 21.60 8.93
N ASN A 94 -10.57 21.60 9.40
CA ASN A 94 -10.91 22.00 10.76
C ASN A 94 -10.59 20.85 11.75
N VAL A 95 -11.00 21.01 13.02
CA VAL A 95 -10.75 20.01 14.08
C VAL A 95 -11.45 18.67 13.85
N GLU A 96 -12.46 18.62 12.98
CA GLU A 96 -13.20 17.42 12.60
C GLU A 96 -12.71 16.80 11.28
N GLY A 97 -11.68 17.40 10.65
CA GLY A 97 -11.15 16.96 9.37
C GLY A 97 -11.97 17.38 8.14
N ILE A 98 -12.92 18.31 8.31
CA ILE A 98 -13.70 18.89 7.20
C ILE A 98 -12.96 20.09 6.62
N ALA A 99 -12.91 20.21 5.29
CA ALA A 99 -12.29 21.36 4.65
C ALA A 99 -13.10 22.64 4.92
N THR A 100 -12.45 23.65 5.49
CA THR A 100 -13.00 24.97 5.78
C THR A 100 -12.18 26.03 5.05
N ALA A 101 -12.84 27.10 4.60
CA ALA A 101 -12.19 28.21 3.93
C ALA A 101 -11.06 28.81 4.78
N SER A 102 -9.94 29.11 4.12
CA SER A 102 -8.77 29.68 4.78
C SER A 102 -8.01 30.58 3.81
N ALA A 103 -7.21 31.51 4.35
CA ALA A 103 -6.32 32.33 3.53
C ALA A 103 -5.12 31.54 2.96
N THR A 104 -4.83 30.34 3.50
CA THR A 104 -3.69 29.50 3.11
C THR A 104 -4.09 28.02 3.12
N GLY A 105 -3.27 27.14 2.57
CA GLY A 105 -3.49 25.68 2.60
C GLY A 105 -3.65 25.10 1.21
N TYR A 106 -4.64 24.22 1.04
CA TYR A 106 -4.87 23.51 -0.22
C TYR A 106 -5.68 24.39 -1.17
N ARG A 107 -5.26 24.46 -2.44
CA ARG A 107 -5.94 25.25 -3.47
C ARG A 107 -7.25 24.56 -3.86
N VAL A 108 -8.35 25.29 -3.83
CA VAL A 108 -9.66 24.81 -4.31
C VAL A 108 -9.73 25.00 -5.82
N LEU A 109 -9.86 23.89 -6.54
CA LEU A 109 -9.89 23.87 -8.01
C LEU A 109 -11.31 23.93 -8.56
N LYS A 110 -12.27 23.27 -7.90
CA LYS A 110 -13.65 23.16 -8.37
C LYS A 110 -14.58 22.83 -7.19
N ARG A 111 -15.79 23.37 -7.18
CA ARG A 111 -16.89 22.87 -6.34
C ARG A 111 -17.70 21.85 -7.14
N THR A 112 -17.89 20.66 -6.59
CA THR A 112 -18.65 19.57 -7.23
C THR A 112 -20.04 19.40 -6.63
N ASP A 113 -20.21 19.71 -5.34
CA ASP A 113 -21.50 19.70 -4.65
C ASP A 113 -21.52 20.77 -3.55
N SER A 114 -22.64 20.86 -2.83
CA SER A 114 -22.85 21.68 -1.64
C SER A 114 -21.87 21.38 -0.49
N ASP A 115 -21.42 20.13 -0.36
CA ASP A 115 -20.50 19.65 0.68
C ASP A 115 -19.20 19.05 0.12
N GLN A 116 -18.90 19.28 -1.16
CA GLN A 116 -17.76 18.66 -1.83
C GLN A 116 -17.01 19.60 -2.77
N ILE A 117 -15.69 19.60 -2.62
CA ILE A 117 -14.76 20.36 -3.45
C ILE A 117 -13.61 19.47 -3.94
N LEU A 118 -13.04 19.84 -5.09
CA LEU A 118 -11.81 19.30 -5.62
C LEU A 118 -10.65 20.20 -5.23
N ILE A 119 -9.66 19.66 -4.53
CA ILE A 119 -8.43 20.36 -4.14
C ILE A 119 -7.21 19.86 -4.90
N LEU A 120 -6.15 20.67 -4.93
CA LEU A 120 -4.80 20.21 -5.30
C LEU A 120 -3.98 19.94 -4.02
N PHE A 121 -3.65 18.68 -3.79
CA PHE A 121 -2.67 18.25 -2.79
C PHE A 121 -1.31 18.05 -3.46
N LYS A 122 -0.31 18.79 -3.00
CA LYS A 122 1.05 18.80 -3.54
C LYS A 122 2.09 18.92 -2.44
#